data_AF-A0A2V9JTC0-F1
#
_entry.id   AF-A0A2V9JTC0-F1
#
_cell.length_a   1.000
_cell.length_b   1.000
_cell.length_c   1.000
_cell.angle_alpha   90.00
_cell.angle_beta   90.00
_cell.angle_gamma   90.00
#
_symmetry.space_group_name_H-M   'P 1'
#
loop_
_entity.id
_entity.type
_entity.pdbx_description
1 polymer ?
#
loop_
_entity_poly.entity_id
_entity_poly.type
_entity_poly.pdbx_seq_one_letter_code
_entity_poly.pdbx_strand_id
1 'polypeptide(L)'
;VVAFQRAFHAHWIEDLILAAALVSLVKIFNGNFVAATRLLFALGRRRLVDPRLARLHPVNQTPAVAILLAGLLTAAAALLGESILIPITEVGSMASAGGWLATCAAYLRMDISPRQRRIALTGVLVGSSLILMKLLPFVPGHFTAQEFAALGAWGALGAALNLREKSKADHSP
;
A
#
# COMPACT_ATOMS: atom_id res chain seq x y z
N VAL A 1 -13.32 -14.52 20.92
CA VAL A 1 -12.57 -14.94 22.14
C VAL A 1 -13.52 -15.40 23.24
N VAL A 2 -14.51 -14.60 23.65
CA VAL A 2 -15.52 -14.97 24.69
C VAL A 2 -16.32 -16.24 24.36
N ALA A 3 -16.57 -16.53 23.07
CA ALA A 3 -17.25 -17.77 22.65
C ALA A 3 -16.35 -19.02 22.73
N PHE A 4 -15.03 -18.87 22.68
CA PHE A 4 -14.06 -19.97 22.76
C PHE A 4 -13.80 -20.39 24.22
N GLN A 5 -13.85 -19.41 25.14
CA GLN A 5 -13.75 -19.61 26.59
C GLN A 5 -14.74 -20.63 27.15
N ARG A 6 -16.00 -20.60 26.68
CA ARG A 6 -17.04 -21.53 27.15
C ARG A 6 -16.90 -22.95 26.60
N ALA A 7 -16.16 -23.14 25.52
CA ALA A 7 -16.08 -24.42 24.82
C ALA A 7 -14.90 -25.29 25.28
N PHE A 8 -13.78 -24.70 25.69
CA PHE A 8 -12.53 -25.47 25.85
C PHE A 8 -11.88 -25.46 27.23
N HIS A 9 -12.33 -24.65 28.22
CA HIS A 9 -11.76 -24.63 29.58
C HIS A 9 -10.21 -24.57 29.65
N ALA A 10 -9.55 -24.13 28.58
CA ALA A 10 -8.13 -24.27 28.35
C ALA A 10 -7.53 -22.89 28.02
N HIS A 11 -7.22 -22.13 29.06
CA HIS A 11 -6.63 -20.79 28.97
C HIS A 11 -5.34 -20.74 28.11
N TRP A 12 -4.59 -21.85 28.04
CA TRP A 12 -3.36 -21.93 27.24
C TRP A 12 -3.56 -21.80 25.73
N ILE A 13 -4.74 -22.17 25.20
CA ILE A 13 -5.03 -22.07 23.76
C ILE A 13 -5.30 -20.61 23.38
N GLU A 14 -5.95 -19.84 24.26
CA GLU A 14 -6.16 -18.40 24.05
C GLU A 14 -4.84 -17.64 24.00
N ASP A 15 -3.96 -17.91 24.96
CA ASP A 15 -2.62 -17.30 25.01
C ASP A 15 -1.80 -17.66 23.77
N LEU A 16 -1.88 -18.91 23.32
CA LEU A 16 -1.22 -19.36 22.09
C LEU A 16 -1.76 -18.64 20.85
N ILE A 17 -3.07 -18.49 20.72
CA ILE A 17 -3.69 -17.77 19.59
C ILE A 17 -3.30 -16.29 19.62
N LEU A 18 -3.33 -15.65 20.79
CA LEU A 18 -2.93 -14.26 20.95
C LEU A 18 -1.45 -14.07 20.62
N ALA A 19 -0.57 -14.95 21.12
CA ALA A 19 0.85 -14.92 20.80
C ALA A 19 1.09 -15.12 19.30
N ALA A 20 0.42 -16.09 18.68
CA ALA A 20 0.52 -16.34 17.25
C ALA A 20 0.03 -15.14 16.41
N ALA A 21 -1.07 -14.50 16.82
CA ALA A 21 -1.59 -13.30 16.18
C ALA A 21 -0.59 -12.13 16.29
N LEU A 22 0.01 -11.91 17.47
CA LEU A 22 1.02 -10.87 17.68
C LEU A 22 2.28 -11.11 16.85
N VAL A 23 2.81 -12.34 16.85
CA VAL A 23 3.98 -12.69 16.03
C VAL A 23 3.69 -12.52 14.54
N SER A 24 2.49 -12.93 14.08
CA SER A 24 2.05 -12.74 12.69
C SER A 24 1.97 -11.26 12.34
N LEU A 25 1.40 -10.44 13.22
CA LEU A 25 1.28 -8.99 13.03
C LEU A 25 2.65 -8.31 12.92
N VAL A 26 3.58 -8.63 13.85
CA VAL A 26 4.95 -8.10 13.81
C VAL A 26 5.66 -8.48 12.51
N LYS A 27 5.49 -9.73 12.05
CA LYS A 27 6.05 -10.19 10.78
C LYS A 27 5.48 -9.41 9.58
N ILE A 28 4.17 -9.26 9.50
CA ILE A 28 3.50 -8.55 8.39
C ILE A 28 3.92 -7.08 8.40
N PHE A 29 3.93 -6.45 9.56
CA PHE A 29 4.32 -5.06 9.73
C PHE A 29 5.76 -4.82 9.25
N ASN A 30 6.72 -5.64 9.70
CA ASN A 30 8.11 -5.55 9.26
C ASN A 30 8.26 -5.74 7.75
N GLY A 31 7.58 -6.74 7.18
CA GLY A 31 7.60 -6.97 5.74
C GLY A 31 7.05 -5.79 4.94
N ASN A 32 5.91 -5.24 5.37
CA ASN A 32 5.30 -4.09 4.72
C ASN A 32 6.15 -2.82 4.87
N PHE A 33 6.76 -2.62 6.03
CA PHE A 33 7.64 -1.48 6.28
C PHE A 33 8.88 -1.49 5.37
N VAL A 34 9.51 -2.65 5.21
CA VAL A 34 10.64 -2.81 4.27
C VAL A 34 10.20 -2.59 2.82
N ALA A 35 9.03 -3.10 2.42
CA ALA A 35 8.50 -2.89 1.08
C ALA A 35 8.21 -1.41 0.81
N ALA A 36 7.54 -0.71 1.74
CA ALA A 36 7.20 0.70 1.62
C ALA A 36 8.45 1.59 1.52
N THR A 37 9.46 1.36 2.37
CA THR A 37 10.70 2.15 2.35
C THR A 37 11.50 1.93 1.06
N ARG A 38 11.53 0.71 0.52
CA ARG A 38 12.14 0.41 -0.79
C ARG A 38 11.37 1.03 -1.95
N LEU A 39 10.05 1.08 -1.88
CA LEU A 39 9.22 1.78 -2.87
C LEU A 39 9.52 3.28 -2.85
N LEU A 40 9.54 3.92 -1.68
CA LEU A 40 9.90 5.34 -1.53
C LEU A 40 11.32 5.63 -2.06
N PHE A 41 12.28 4.76 -1.75
CA PHE A 41 13.64 4.85 -2.28
C PHE A 41 13.67 4.76 -3.82
N ALA A 42 12.93 3.82 -4.41
CA ALA A 42 12.86 3.66 -5.86
C ALA A 42 12.19 4.87 -6.54
N LEU A 43 11.15 5.43 -5.93
CA LEU A 43 10.50 6.67 -6.39
C LEU A 43 11.48 7.86 -6.33
N GLY A 44 12.25 7.99 -5.25
CA GLY A 44 13.27 9.03 -5.11
C GLY A 44 14.39 8.88 -6.14
N ARG A 45 14.81 7.65 -6.46
CA ARG A 45 15.81 7.38 -7.51
C ARG A 45 15.34 7.77 -8.90
N ARG A 46 14.05 7.65 -9.17
CA ARG A 46 13.42 8.13 -10.42
C ARG A 46 13.03 9.61 -10.37
N ARG A 47 13.41 10.32 -9.30
CA ARG A 47 13.05 11.72 -9.01
C ARG A 47 11.55 12.00 -9.02
N LEU A 48 10.69 10.98 -8.84
CA LEU A 48 9.23 11.19 -8.74
C LEU A 48 8.82 11.82 -7.41
N VAL A 49 9.73 11.82 -6.44
CA VAL A 49 9.63 12.44 -5.11
C VAL A 49 10.99 13.05 -4.76
N ASP A 50 11.09 13.68 -3.59
CA ASP A 50 12.32 14.33 -3.15
C ASP A 50 13.57 13.40 -3.27
N PRO A 51 14.63 13.80 -4.01
CA PRO A 51 15.83 13.00 -4.22
C PRO A 51 16.53 12.56 -2.92
N ARG A 52 16.27 13.24 -1.80
CA ARG A 52 16.81 12.85 -0.48
C ARG A 52 16.34 11.46 -0.06
N LEU A 53 15.19 10.99 -0.54
CA LEU A 53 14.68 9.64 -0.29
C LEU A 53 15.50 8.55 -1.00
N ALA A 54 16.26 8.92 -2.04
CA ALA A 54 17.18 8.02 -2.74
C ALA A 54 18.55 7.90 -2.06
N ARG A 55 18.80 8.62 -0.96
CA ARG A 55 20.11 8.56 -0.28
C ARG A 55 20.23 7.31 0.57
N LEU A 56 21.26 6.53 0.29
CA LEU A 56 21.64 5.38 1.10
C LEU A 56 22.62 5.81 2.20
N HIS A 57 22.50 5.19 3.36
CA HIS A 57 23.48 5.32 4.43
C HIS A 57 24.83 4.71 3.97
N PRO A 58 25.98 5.39 4.20
CA PRO A 58 27.27 4.99 3.63
C PRO A 58 27.76 3.61 4.10
N VAL A 59 27.40 3.20 5.32
CA VAL A 59 27.84 1.92 5.91
C VAL A 59 26.81 0.81 5.67
N ASN A 60 25.58 0.97 6.20
CA ASN A 60 24.54 -0.06 6.13
C ASN A 60 23.81 -0.16 4.78
N GLN A 61 24.06 0.76 3.84
CA GLN A 61 23.38 0.82 2.53
C GLN A 61 21.84 0.80 2.62
N THR A 62 21.29 1.32 3.71
CA THR A 62 19.85 1.43 3.94
C THR A 62 19.34 2.82 3.57
N PRO A 63 18.11 2.96 3.04
CA PRO A 63 17.52 4.26 2.72
C PRO A 63 17.02 4.94 4.00
N ALA A 64 17.94 5.47 4.81
CA ALA A 64 17.65 6.01 6.15
C ALA A 64 16.55 7.10 6.14
N VAL A 65 16.56 7.99 5.14
CA VAL A 65 15.54 9.05 5.02
C VAL A 65 14.15 8.45 4.74
N ALA A 66 14.07 7.43 3.88
CA ALA A 66 12.81 6.75 3.59
C ALA A 66 12.29 5.97 4.81
N ILE A 67 13.19 5.36 5.59
CA ILE A 67 12.87 4.67 6.84
C ILE A 67 12.28 5.65 7.87
N LEU A 68 12.96 6.78 8.09
CA LEU A 68 12.48 7.79 9.04
C LEU A 68 11.13 8.39 8.61
N LEU A 69 10.96 8.69 7.32
CA LEU A 69 9.69 9.19 6.80
C LEU A 69 8.57 8.17 6.99
N ALA A 70 8.78 6.91 6.58
CA ALA A 70 7.80 5.85 6.75
C ALA A 70 7.45 5.64 8.23
N GLY A 71 8.46 5.60 9.11
CA GLY A 71 8.28 5.46 10.55
C GLY A 71 7.46 6.59 11.16
N LEU A 72 7.76 7.84 10.79
CA LEU A 72 7.01 9.01 11.26
C LEU A 72 5.57 8.99 10.77
N LEU A 73 5.33 8.67 9.49
CA LEU A 73 3.98 8.55 8.94
C LEU A 73 3.19 7.43 9.62
N THR A 74 3.83 6.28 9.90
CA THR A 74 3.19 5.18 10.61
C THR A 74 2.89 5.53 12.07
N ALA A 75 3.81 6.22 12.77
CA ALA A 75 3.56 6.70 14.13
C ALA A 75 2.42 7.72 14.17
N ALA A 76 2.39 8.66 13.21
CA ALA A 76 1.30 9.61 13.09
C ALA A 76 -0.03 8.90 12.79
N ALA A 77 -0.03 7.90 11.89
CA ALA A 77 -1.21 7.10 11.58
C ALA A 77 -1.73 6.30 12.78
N ALA A 78 -0.84 5.81 13.65
CA ALA A 78 -1.22 5.11 14.88
C ALA A 78 -1.95 6.02 15.90
N LEU A 79 -1.81 7.34 15.76
CA LEU A 79 -2.52 8.33 16.58
C LEU A 79 -3.85 8.79 15.96
N LEU A 80 -4.18 8.35 14.73
CA LEU A 80 -5.43 8.68 14.06
C LEU A 80 -6.57 7.76 14.55
N GLY A 81 -7.77 8.34 14.71
CA GLY A 81 -8.98 7.58 15.03
C GLY A 81 -9.51 6.78 13.84
N GLU A 82 -10.39 5.80 14.13
CA GLU A 82 -10.97 4.89 13.15
C GLU A 82 -11.66 5.61 11.99
N SER A 83 -12.34 6.74 12.25
CA SER A 83 -13.04 7.52 11.22
C SER A 83 -12.14 8.05 10.11
N ILE A 84 -10.84 8.24 10.39
CA ILE A 84 -9.84 8.65 9.38
C ILE A 84 -9.12 7.42 8.82
N LEU A 85 -8.85 6.43 9.67
CA LEU A 85 -8.11 5.23 9.30
C LEU A 85 -8.88 4.38 8.29
N ILE A 86 -10.19 4.22 8.46
CA ILE A 86 -11.05 3.41 7.57
C ILE A 86 -10.95 3.94 6.11
N PRO A 87 -11.27 5.22 5.80
CA PRO A 87 -11.13 5.75 4.45
C PRO A 87 -9.72 5.60 3.86
N ILE A 88 -8.67 5.80 4.65
CA ILE A 88 -7.27 5.65 4.20
C ILE A 88 -6.99 4.20 3.81
N THR A 89 -7.39 3.25 4.65
CA THR A 89 -7.16 1.82 4.40
C THR A 89 -7.95 1.29 3.21
N GLU A 90 -9.18 1.76 3.03
CA GLU A 90 -10.04 1.38 1.91
C GLU A 90 -9.52 1.91 0.57
N VAL A 91 -9.12 3.18 0.53
CA VAL A 91 -8.41 3.75 -0.63
C VAL A 91 -7.08 3.04 -0.88
N GLY A 92 -6.33 2.72 0.17
CA GLY A 92 -5.06 1.99 0.08
C GLY A 92 -5.21 0.57 -0.47
N SER A 93 -6.27 -0.14 -0.09
CA SER A 93 -6.62 -1.45 -0.63
C SER A 93 -6.94 -1.38 -2.13
N MET A 94 -7.76 -0.41 -2.54
CA MET A 94 -8.04 -0.16 -3.95
C MET A 94 -6.77 0.22 -4.74
N ALA A 95 -5.91 1.07 -4.17
CA ALA A 95 -4.64 1.44 -4.79
C ALA A 95 -3.71 0.24 -4.97
N SER A 96 -3.71 -0.70 -4.02
CA SER A 96 -2.95 -1.96 -4.11
C SER A 96 -3.47 -2.85 -5.24
N ALA A 97 -4.80 -2.95 -5.38
CA ALA A 97 -5.42 -3.62 -6.53
C ALA A 97 -5.07 -2.94 -7.86
N GLY A 98 -5.02 -1.59 -7.88
CA GLY A 98 -4.53 -0.81 -9.01
C GLY A 98 -3.07 -1.10 -9.38
N GLY A 99 -2.19 -1.22 -8.38
CA GLY A 99 -0.79 -1.60 -8.59
C GLY A 99 -0.65 -3.02 -9.16
N TRP A 100 -1.45 -3.96 -8.67
CA TRP A 100 -1.50 -5.31 -9.21
C TRP A 100 -2.01 -5.32 -10.66
N LEU A 101 -3.12 -4.64 -10.94
CA LEU A 101 -3.67 -4.48 -12.29
C LEU A 101 -2.60 -3.90 -13.24
N ALA A 102 -1.95 -2.81 -12.85
CA ALA A 102 -0.92 -2.16 -13.65
C ALA A 102 0.26 -3.09 -13.93
N THR A 103 0.66 -3.90 -12.94
CA THR A 103 1.73 -4.90 -13.08
C THR A 103 1.34 -5.99 -14.08
N CYS A 104 0.12 -6.55 -13.97
CA CYS A 104 -0.37 -7.54 -14.92
C CYS A 104 -0.52 -6.96 -16.34
N ALA A 105 -1.03 -5.73 -16.47
CA ALA A 105 -1.16 -5.04 -17.75
C ALA A 105 0.21 -4.75 -18.40
N ALA A 106 1.21 -4.33 -17.60
CA ALA A 106 2.57 -4.14 -18.07
C ALA A 106 3.18 -5.46 -18.56
N TYR A 107 2.93 -6.56 -17.84
CA TYR A 107 3.40 -7.89 -18.24
C TYR A 107 2.78 -8.36 -19.55
N LEU A 108 1.49 -8.06 -19.81
CA LEU A 108 0.82 -8.34 -21.08
C LEU A 108 1.40 -7.57 -22.27
N ARG A 109 2.12 -6.47 -22.04
CA ARG A 109 2.82 -5.70 -23.09
C ARG A 109 4.23 -6.20 -23.36
N MET A 110 4.75 -7.11 -22.54
CA MET A 110 6.04 -7.76 -22.76
C MET A 110 5.85 -9.01 -23.62
N ASP A 111 6.92 -9.45 -24.28
CA ASP A 111 6.93 -10.73 -24.97
C ASP A 111 7.02 -11.87 -23.94
N ILE A 112 5.89 -12.54 -23.71
CA ILE A 112 5.71 -13.53 -22.63
C ILE A 112 5.08 -14.82 -23.15
N SER A 113 5.37 -15.93 -22.48
CA SER A 113 4.81 -17.22 -22.85
C SER A 113 3.26 -17.25 -22.77
N PRO A 114 2.58 -18.07 -23.59
CA PRO A 114 1.11 -18.13 -23.59
C PRO A 114 0.51 -18.56 -22.24
N ARG A 115 1.25 -19.32 -21.43
CA ARG A 115 0.83 -19.66 -20.05
C ARG A 115 0.85 -18.43 -19.15
N GLN A 116 1.94 -17.66 -19.18
CA GLN A 116 2.07 -16.43 -18.41
C GLN A 116 1.05 -15.37 -18.85
N ARG A 117 0.74 -15.29 -20.15
CA ARG A 117 -0.29 -14.39 -20.67
C ARG A 117 -1.67 -14.70 -20.09
N ARG A 118 -2.04 -15.98 -19.98
CA ARG A 118 -3.30 -16.40 -19.34
C ARG A 118 -3.34 -15.98 -17.86
N ILE A 119 -2.26 -16.18 -17.11
CA ILE A 119 -2.16 -15.77 -15.70
C ILE A 119 -2.25 -14.24 -15.56
N ALA A 120 -1.61 -13.49 -16.45
CA ALA A 120 -1.70 -12.03 -16.43
C ALA A 120 -3.11 -11.53 -16.81
N LEU A 121 -3.78 -12.18 -17.77
CA LEU A 121 -5.18 -11.88 -18.11
C LEU A 121 -6.13 -12.14 -16.93
N THR A 122 -5.99 -13.27 -16.24
CA THR A 122 -6.80 -13.53 -15.03
C THR A 122 -6.49 -12.50 -13.95
N GLY A 123 -5.23 -12.11 -13.78
CA GLY A 123 -4.84 -11.02 -12.88
C GLY A 123 -5.48 -9.68 -13.24
N VAL A 124 -5.52 -9.30 -14.53
CA VAL A 124 -6.19 -8.08 -14.99
C VAL A 124 -7.70 -8.15 -14.73
N LEU A 125 -8.34 -9.29 -14.99
CA LEU A 125 -9.78 -9.47 -14.73
C LEU A 125 -10.10 -9.34 -13.24
N VAL A 126 -9.33 -10.02 -12.38
CA VAL A 126 -9.50 -9.95 -10.92
C VAL A 126 -9.24 -8.53 -10.41
N GLY A 127 -8.12 -7.92 -10.79
CA GLY A 127 -7.77 -6.56 -10.39
C GLY A 127 -8.82 -5.54 -10.83
N SER A 128 -9.30 -5.62 -12.07
CA SER A 128 -10.38 -4.77 -12.59
C SER A 128 -11.65 -4.96 -11.80
N SER A 129 -12.01 -6.21 -11.48
CA SER A 129 -13.23 -6.53 -10.74
C SER A 129 -13.19 -5.95 -9.32
N LEU A 130 -12.05 -6.06 -8.63
CA LEU A 130 -11.87 -5.49 -7.28
C LEU A 130 -12.01 -3.96 -7.28
N ILE A 131 -11.45 -3.28 -8.28
CA ILE A 131 -11.56 -1.82 -8.41
C ILE A 131 -13.00 -1.42 -8.77
N LEU A 132 -13.63 -2.09 -9.73
CA LEU A 132 -15.01 -1.82 -10.13
C LEU A 132 -15.99 -2.03 -8.97
N MET A 133 -15.79 -3.07 -8.17
CA MET A 133 -16.59 -3.32 -6.95
C MET A 133 -16.57 -2.11 -6.00
N LYS A 134 -15.42 -1.44 -5.87
CA LYS A 134 -15.28 -0.25 -5.01
C LYS A 134 -15.87 1.03 -5.62
N LEU A 135 -15.87 1.15 -6.95
CA LEU A 135 -16.31 2.37 -7.63
C LEU A 135 -17.78 2.37 -8.04
N LEU A 136 -18.39 1.21 -8.25
CA LEU A 136 -19.76 1.10 -8.72
C LEU A 136 -20.75 1.27 -7.57
N PRO A 137 -21.61 2.32 -7.57
CA PRO A 137 -22.50 2.64 -6.45
C PRO A 137 -23.59 1.59 -6.20
N PHE A 138 -23.81 0.68 -7.15
CA PHE A 138 -24.78 -0.40 -7.05
C PHE A 138 -24.23 -1.64 -6.29
N VAL A 139 -22.91 -1.72 -6.07
CA VAL A 139 -22.28 -2.89 -5.46
C VAL A 139 -22.12 -2.67 -3.95
N PRO A 140 -22.48 -3.66 -3.10
CA PRO A 140 -22.21 -3.57 -1.66
C PRO A 140 -20.70 -3.47 -1.40
N GLY A 141 -20.27 -2.42 -0.69
CA GLY A 141 -18.86 -2.12 -0.44
C GLY A 141 -18.25 -1.03 -1.33
N HIS A 142 -19.08 -0.29 -2.08
CA HIS A 142 -18.68 0.92 -2.80
C HIS A 142 -18.16 2.02 -1.86
N PHE A 143 -17.36 2.93 -2.41
CA PHE A 143 -16.85 4.07 -1.68
C PHE A 143 -17.95 5.04 -1.24
N THR A 144 -17.95 5.34 0.04
CA THR A 144 -18.65 6.45 0.68
C THR A 144 -18.01 7.79 0.31
N ALA A 145 -18.70 8.89 0.63
CA ALA A 145 -18.19 10.23 0.39
C ALA A 145 -16.82 10.49 1.05
N GLN A 146 -16.56 9.90 2.22
CA GLN A 146 -15.29 10.04 2.93
C GLN A 146 -14.14 9.31 2.20
N GLU A 147 -14.40 8.13 1.65
CA GLU A 147 -13.41 7.38 0.85
C GLU A 147 -13.12 8.08 -0.48
N PHE A 148 -14.14 8.62 -1.14
CA PHE A 148 -13.92 9.45 -2.33
C PHE A 148 -13.15 10.74 -2.02
N ALA A 149 -13.41 11.38 -0.88
CA ALA A 149 -12.64 12.54 -0.44
C ALA A 149 -11.17 12.17 -0.17
N ALA A 150 -10.92 11.04 0.50
CA ALA A 150 -9.57 10.52 0.72
C ALA A 150 -8.87 10.19 -0.61
N LEU A 151 -9.57 9.55 -1.56
CA LEU A 151 -9.06 9.27 -2.90
C LEU A 151 -8.69 10.57 -3.64
N GLY A 152 -9.56 11.57 -3.58
CA GLY A 152 -9.33 12.89 -4.15
C GLY A 152 -8.11 13.59 -3.53
N ALA A 153 -7.97 13.54 -2.21
CA ALA A 153 -6.83 14.11 -1.50
C ALA A 153 -5.50 13.43 -1.91
N TRP A 154 -5.46 12.11 -1.97
CA TRP A 154 -4.28 11.37 -2.43
C TRP A 154 -3.98 11.60 -3.92
N GLY A 155 -5.01 11.67 -4.75
CA GLY A 155 -4.87 12.00 -6.18
C GLY A 155 -4.30 13.41 -6.38
N ALA A 156 -4.80 14.40 -5.63
CA ALA A 156 -4.30 15.78 -5.66
C ALA A 156 -2.84 15.86 -5.18
N LEU A 157 -2.49 15.15 -4.10
CA LEU A 157 -1.10 15.07 -3.62
C LEU A 157 -0.18 14.46 -4.70
N GLY A 158 -0.60 13.37 -5.32
CA GLY A 158 0.15 12.73 -6.40
C GLY A 158 0.32 13.63 -7.63
N ALA A 159 -0.74 14.36 -8.03
CA ALA A 159 -0.67 15.32 -9.11
C ALA A 159 0.28 16.49 -8.78
N ALA A 160 0.18 17.05 -7.56
CA ALA A 160 1.05 18.13 -7.11
C ALA A 160 2.54 17.72 -7.10
N LEU A 161 2.86 16.49 -6.67
CA LEU A 161 4.24 15.97 -6.72
C LEU A 161 4.74 15.85 -8.17
N ASN A 162 3.92 15.32 -9.08
CA ASN A 162 4.29 15.20 -10.49
C ASN A 162 4.50 16.57 -11.16
N LEU A 163 3.66 17.56 -10.86
CA LEU A 163 3.79 18.92 -11.42
C LEU A 163 5.06 19.62 -10.92
N ARG A 164 5.39 19.47 -9.63
CA ARG A 164 6.62 20.04 -9.05
C ARG A 164 7.88 19.46 -9.68
N GLU A 165 7.88 18.17 -10.01
CA GLU A 165 9.03 17.54 -10.66
C GLU A 165 9.17 18.00 -12.12
N LYS A 166 8.07 18.04 -12.89
CA LYS A 166 8.11 18.57 -14.27
C LYS A 166 8.65 20.01 -14.32
N SER A 167 8.22 20.85 -13.38
CA SER A 167 8.71 22.24 -13.28
C SER A 167 10.21 22.32 -12.99
N LYS A 168 10.76 21.42 -12.15
CA LYS A 168 12.21 21.33 -11.91
C LYS A 168 12.99 20.79 -13.11
N ALA A 169 12.41 19.89 -13.88
CA ALA A 169 13.02 19.37 -15.09
C ALA A 169 13.16 20.45 -16.18
N ASP A 170 12.16 21.34 -16.34
CA ASP A 170 12.20 22.45 -17.31
C ASP A 170 13.16 23.59 -16.93
N HIS A 171 13.49 23.75 -15.64
CA HIS A 171 14.39 24.81 -15.14
C HIS A 171 15.85 24.34 -14.93
N SER A 172 16.20 23.14 -15.41
CA SER A 172 17.58 22.65 -15.39
C SER A 172 18.25 22.97 -16.75
N PRO A 173 19.29 23.83 -16.81
CA PRO A 173 20.01 24.15 -18.05
C PRO A 173 20.82 22.98 -18.60
#